data_AF-A0A953SMR4-F1
#
_entry.id   AF-A0A953SMR4-F1
#
_cell.length_a   1.000
_cell.length_b   1.000
_cell.length_c   1.000
_cell.angle_alpha   90.00
_cell.angle_beta   90.00
_cell.angle_gamma   90.00
#
_symmetry.space_group_name_H-M   'P 1'
#
loop_
_entity.id
_entity.type
_entity.pdbx_description
1 polymer ?
#
loop_
_entity_poly.entity_id
_entity_poly.type
_entity_poly.pdbx_seq_one_letter_code
_entity_poly.pdbx_strand_id
1 'polypeptide(L)'
;MNRTHTIALVAALSALLAGAVQAQAVYRIVGPDGRVTFSDRAPEDLSKGAKVSAHEGTQTGADLHANDALPFALRQTATRYPVVLYTGKDCGPCVNGRNLLINRGIPFAERTVTSNEDIAALQGLAGDASLPVITIGSQRIKGFSDTEWSQYLDAAGYPKTSELPASYQHPAAAPLVVRATPVVPSNVVPKPEPRQPPGRTTAPATPAPGTPNPSNPAGIIF
;
A
#
# COMPACT_ATOMS: atom_id res chain seq x y z
N MET A 1 -60.53 3.46 25.17
CA MET A 1 -59.14 2.98 25.36
C MET A 1 -58.37 2.69 24.05
N ASN A 2 -58.80 3.11 22.85
CA ASN A 2 -58.18 2.56 21.61
C ASN A 2 -57.30 3.54 20.80
N ARG A 3 -57.24 4.83 21.14
CA ARG A 3 -56.49 5.84 20.37
C ARG A 3 -55.00 5.92 20.73
N THR A 4 -54.64 5.59 21.97
CA THR A 4 -53.25 5.59 22.45
C THR A 4 -52.44 4.42 21.86
N HIS A 5 -53.08 3.27 21.65
CA HIS A 5 -52.46 2.11 21.01
C HIS A 5 -52.18 2.32 19.51
N THR A 6 -53.04 3.03 18.79
CA THR A 6 -52.81 3.35 17.36
C THR A 6 -51.63 4.31 17.15
N ILE A 7 -51.38 5.25 18.07
CA ILE A 7 -50.25 6.19 17.95
C ILE A 7 -48.93 5.48 18.28
N ALA A 8 -48.92 4.59 19.26
CA ALA A 8 -47.74 3.79 19.60
C ALA A 8 -47.34 2.81 18.48
N LEU A 9 -48.32 2.28 17.73
CA LEU A 9 -48.07 1.32 16.65
C LEU A 9 -47.52 1.99 15.38
N VAL A 10 -47.92 3.23 15.09
CA VAL A 10 -47.40 4.01 13.95
C VAL A 10 -45.97 4.49 14.22
N ALA A 11 -45.66 4.91 15.45
CA ALA A 11 -44.29 5.32 15.82
C ALA A 11 -43.29 4.14 15.78
N ALA A 12 -43.73 2.93 16.16
CA ALA A 12 -42.92 1.72 16.09
C ALA A 12 -42.67 1.26 14.64
N LEU A 13 -43.59 1.52 13.70
CA LEU A 13 -43.40 1.18 12.29
C LEU A 13 -42.40 2.11 11.58
N SER A 14 -42.35 3.39 11.95
CA SER A 14 -41.41 4.37 11.37
C SER A 14 -39.96 4.19 11.81
N ALA A 15 -39.69 3.47 12.90
CA ALA A 15 -38.33 3.22 13.39
C ALA A 15 -37.63 2.03 12.71
N LEU A 16 -38.34 1.20 11.94
CA LEU A 16 -37.78 0.02 11.29
C LEU A 16 -37.22 0.25 9.86
N LEU A 17 -37.39 1.45 9.29
CA LEU A 17 -37.02 1.70 7.88
C LEU A 17 -35.64 2.33 7.65
N ALA A 18 -34.85 2.61 8.70
CA ALA A 18 -33.55 3.29 8.56
C ALA A 18 -32.33 2.35 8.48
N GLY A 19 -32.52 1.04 8.40
CA GLY A 19 -31.47 0.04 8.69
C GLY A 19 -30.79 -0.67 7.52
N ALA A 20 -30.87 -0.19 6.28
CA ALA A 20 -30.27 -0.90 5.13
C ALA A 20 -29.49 0.01 4.19
N VAL A 21 -28.48 0.71 4.71
CA VAL A 21 -27.37 1.17 3.86
C VAL A 21 -26.32 0.05 3.88
N GLN A 22 -26.49 -0.93 2.99
CA GLN A 22 -25.39 -1.84 2.69
C GLN A 22 -24.40 -1.10 1.80
N ALA A 23 -23.23 -0.80 2.33
CA ALA A 23 -22.09 -0.34 1.53
C ALA A 23 -21.87 -1.35 0.41
N GLN A 24 -22.01 -0.93 -0.85
CA GLN A 24 -21.76 -1.81 -1.99
C GLN A 24 -20.27 -2.11 -2.02
N ALA A 25 -19.92 -3.33 -1.64
CA ALA A 25 -18.57 -3.82 -1.77
C ALA A 25 -18.28 -3.99 -3.26
N VAL A 26 -17.51 -3.06 -3.82
CA VAL A 26 -17.02 -3.18 -5.19
C VAL A 26 -15.87 -4.18 -5.18
N TYR A 27 -16.12 -5.41 -5.65
CA TYR A 27 -15.11 -6.46 -5.71
C TYR A 27 -14.23 -6.27 -6.94
N ARG A 28 -12.91 -6.21 -6.72
CA ARG A 28 -11.91 -6.17 -7.80
C ARG A 28 -11.44 -7.59 -8.12
N ILE A 29 -11.85 -8.11 -9.26
CA ILE A 29 -11.48 -9.45 -9.74
C ILE A 29 -10.34 -9.31 -10.74
N VAL A 30 -9.26 -10.08 -10.54
CA VAL A 30 -8.13 -10.14 -11.47
C VAL A 30 -8.17 -11.50 -12.18
N GLY A 31 -8.37 -11.46 -13.50
CA GLY A 31 -8.37 -12.67 -14.32
C GLY A 31 -6.96 -13.23 -14.56
N PRO A 32 -6.84 -14.51 -14.98
CA PRO A 32 -5.55 -15.13 -15.31
C PRO A 32 -4.78 -14.43 -16.44
N ASP A 33 -5.49 -13.64 -17.25
CA ASP A 33 -4.99 -12.79 -18.33
C ASP A 33 -4.57 -11.39 -17.86
N GLY A 34 -4.63 -11.11 -16.55
CA GLY A 34 -4.27 -9.83 -15.95
C GLY A 34 -5.33 -8.74 -16.07
N ARG A 35 -6.51 -9.04 -16.64
CA ARG A 35 -7.61 -8.08 -16.75
C ARG A 35 -8.30 -7.89 -15.39
N VAL A 36 -8.56 -6.63 -15.08
CA VAL A 36 -9.25 -6.22 -13.85
C VAL A 36 -10.71 -5.95 -14.17
N THR A 37 -11.62 -6.65 -13.51
CA THR A 37 -13.06 -6.41 -13.61
C THR A 37 -13.59 -6.04 -12.23
N PHE A 38 -14.37 -4.96 -12.16
CA PHE A 38 -15.05 -4.54 -10.92
C PHE A 38 -16.49 -5.06 -10.96
N SER A 39 -16.92 -5.73 -9.90
CA SER A 39 -18.27 -6.30 -9.78
C SER A 39 -18.84 -5.99 -8.41
N ASP A 40 -20.09 -5.52 -8.37
CA ASP A 40 -20.86 -5.36 -7.13
C ASP A 40 -21.46 -6.69 -6.63
N ARG A 41 -21.32 -7.77 -7.41
CA ARG A 41 -21.77 -9.11 -7.06
C ARG A 41 -20.58 -9.99 -6.66
N ALA A 42 -20.70 -10.63 -5.49
CA ALA A 42 -19.72 -11.60 -5.01
C ALA A 42 -19.57 -12.77 -6.03
N PRO A 43 -18.34 -13.20 -6.37
CA PRO A 43 -18.14 -14.27 -7.34
C PRO A 43 -18.72 -15.60 -6.85
N GLU A 44 -19.59 -16.22 -7.65
CA GLU A 44 -20.26 -17.48 -7.30
C GLU A 44 -19.38 -18.72 -7.61
N ASP A 45 -18.19 -18.52 -8.19
CA ASP A 45 -17.25 -19.58 -8.55
C ASP A 45 -15.86 -19.33 -7.90
N LEU A 46 -15.71 -19.80 -6.66
CA LEU A 46 -14.44 -19.79 -5.92
C LEU A 46 -13.42 -20.84 -6.45
N SER A 47 -13.76 -21.61 -7.49
CA SER A 47 -12.97 -22.76 -7.94
C SER A 47 -12.04 -22.46 -9.12
N LYS A 48 -12.06 -21.24 -9.66
CA LYS A 48 -11.15 -20.81 -10.74
C LYS A 48 -10.47 -19.48 -10.42
N GLY A 49 -9.53 -19.51 -9.46
CA GLY A 49 -8.48 -18.50 -9.33
C GLY A 49 -8.89 -17.08 -8.87
N ALA A 50 -10.17 -16.82 -8.62
CA ALA A 50 -10.61 -15.52 -8.09
C ALA A 50 -10.42 -15.47 -6.57
N LYS A 51 -9.37 -14.80 -6.11
CA LYS A 51 -9.13 -14.54 -4.68
C LYS A 51 -9.89 -13.29 -4.24
N VAL A 52 -10.81 -13.45 -3.28
CA VAL A 52 -11.47 -12.35 -2.58
C VAL A 52 -10.60 -11.97 -1.38
N SER A 53 -10.06 -10.75 -1.36
CA SER A 53 -9.30 -10.24 -0.23
C SER A 53 -10.24 -9.52 0.73
N ALA A 54 -10.51 -10.14 1.88
CA ALA A 54 -11.17 -9.53 3.04
C ALA A 54 -10.24 -9.53 4.28
N HIS A 55 -8.93 -9.42 4.06
CA HIS A 55 -7.95 -9.24 5.14
C HIS A 55 -7.26 -7.89 4.96
N GLU A 56 -7.29 -7.06 6.01
CA GLU A 56 -6.51 -5.82 6.14
C GLU A 56 -5.02 -6.15 6.02
N GLY A 57 -4.49 -5.97 4.82
CA GLY A 57 -3.15 -6.39 4.42
C GLY A 57 -3.18 -6.76 2.95
N THR A 58 -3.30 -5.75 2.09
CA THR A 58 -3.41 -5.91 0.64
C THR A 58 -2.20 -6.67 0.08
N GLN A 59 -2.29 -7.99 0.00
CA GLN A 59 -1.33 -8.82 -0.72
C GLN A 59 -1.31 -8.34 -2.17
N THR A 60 -0.16 -7.86 -2.63
CA THR A 60 0.05 -7.48 -4.03
C THR A 60 0.17 -8.72 -4.89
N GLY A 61 0.01 -8.55 -6.21
CA GLY A 61 0.27 -9.64 -7.15
C GLY A 61 1.66 -10.26 -6.99
N ALA A 62 2.67 -9.47 -6.62
CA ALA A 62 4.02 -9.95 -6.34
C ALA A 62 4.07 -10.84 -5.08
N ASP A 63 3.36 -10.46 -4.01
CA ASP A 63 3.26 -11.27 -2.79
C ASP A 63 2.61 -12.63 -3.06
N LEU A 64 1.58 -12.66 -3.91
CA LEU A 64 0.88 -13.89 -4.28
C LEU A 64 1.76 -14.83 -5.11
N HIS A 65 2.52 -14.31 -6.09
CA HIS A 65 3.43 -15.13 -6.89
C HIS A 65 4.59 -15.70 -6.08
N ALA A 66 5.11 -14.95 -5.09
CA ALA A 66 6.15 -15.45 -4.20
C ALA A 66 5.69 -16.68 -3.41
N ASN A 67 4.39 -16.74 -3.05
CA ASN A 67 3.83 -17.87 -2.30
C ASN A 67 3.66 -19.16 -3.15
N ASP A 68 3.53 -19.05 -4.47
CA ASP A 68 3.33 -20.23 -5.33
C ASP A 68 4.59 -21.12 -5.41
N ALA A 69 5.78 -20.56 -5.22
CA ALA A 69 7.03 -21.31 -5.19
C ALA A 69 7.31 -22.02 -3.85
N LEU A 70 6.50 -21.81 -2.82
CA LEU A 70 6.74 -22.34 -1.48
C LEU A 70 6.40 -23.85 -1.35
N PRO A 71 7.08 -24.60 -0.46
CA PRO A 71 6.64 -25.93 -0.06
C PRO A 71 5.21 -25.92 0.46
N PHE A 72 4.47 -27.01 0.25
CA PHE A 72 3.04 -27.09 0.55
C PHE A 72 2.68 -26.68 1.99
N ALA A 73 3.42 -27.19 2.97
CA ALA A 73 3.19 -26.86 4.39
C ALA A 73 3.38 -25.36 4.66
N LEU A 74 4.50 -24.79 4.20
CA LEU A 74 4.79 -23.37 4.37
C LEU A 74 3.79 -22.47 3.62
N ARG A 75 3.37 -22.87 2.41
CA ARG A 75 2.34 -22.16 1.64
C ARG A 75 1.00 -22.13 2.38
N GLN A 76 0.61 -23.25 2.98
CA GLN A 76 -0.64 -23.35 3.74
C GLN A 76 -0.62 -22.42 4.96
N THR A 77 0.50 -22.41 5.71
CA THR A 77 0.70 -21.49 6.84
C THR A 77 0.67 -20.04 6.37
N ALA A 78 1.40 -19.69 5.31
CA ALA A 78 1.47 -18.33 4.78
C ALA A 78 0.14 -17.81 4.20
N THR A 79 -0.70 -18.72 3.69
CA THR A 79 -2.05 -18.38 3.24
C THR A 79 -2.99 -18.12 4.42
N ARG A 80 -2.86 -18.91 5.51
CA ARG A 80 -3.73 -18.80 6.69
C ARG A 80 -3.33 -17.63 7.60
N TYR A 81 -2.04 -17.40 7.78
CA TYR A 81 -1.49 -16.41 8.70
C TYR A 81 -0.44 -15.52 8.01
N PRO A 82 -0.82 -14.77 6.97
CA PRO A 82 0.13 -13.96 6.21
C PRO A 82 0.90 -12.98 7.10
N VAL A 83 2.20 -12.85 6.84
CA VAL A 83 3.08 -11.93 7.57
C VAL A 83 3.28 -10.65 6.77
N VAL A 84 3.02 -9.50 7.39
CA VAL A 84 3.32 -8.18 6.82
C VAL A 84 4.14 -7.39 7.82
N LEU A 85 5.28 -6.89 7.37
CA LEU A 85 6.18 -6.03 8.14
C LEU A 85 6.02 -4.59 7.69
N TYR A 86 5.66 -3.70 8.61
CA TYR A 86 5.58 -2.26 8.37
C TYR A 86 6.85 -1.58 8.86
N THR A 87 7.51 -0.84 7.98
CA THR A 87 8.83 -0.22 8.22
C THR A 87 8.83 1.24 7.79
N GLY A 88 9.89 1.96 8.13
CA GLY A 88 10.08 3.34 7.73
C GLY A 88 11.56 3.65 7.56
N LYS A 89 11.85 4.85 7.03
CA LYS A 89 13.23 5.35 6.97
C LYS A 89 13.81 5.47 8.38
N ASP A 90 15.13 5.30 8.48
CA ASP A 90 15.88 5.50 9.74
C ASP A 90 15.35 4.67 10.94
N CYS A 91 14.78 3.49 10.67
CA CYS A 91 14.24 2.58 11.68
C CYS A 91 15.18 1.40 11.94
N GLY A 92 16.06 1.52 12.93
CA GLY A 92 16.97 0.43 13.35
C GLY A 92 16.26 -0.88 13.71
N PRO A 93 15.23 -0.86 14.58
CA PRO A 93 14.50 -2.08 14.95
C PRO A 93 13.74 -2.72 13.77
N CYS A 94 13.39 -1.96 12.73
CA CYS A 94 12.81 -2.52 11.50
C CYS A 94 13.79 -3.45 10.77
N VAL A 95 15.09 -3.13 10.78
CA VAL A 95 16.14 -3.98 10.21
C VAL A 95 16.24 -5.29 10.99
N ASN A 96 16.21 -5.22 12.33
CA ASN A 96 16.25 -6.42 13.17
C ASN A 96 15.04 -7.33 12.91
N GLY A 97 13.84 -6.74 12.83
CA GLY A 97 12.62 -7.47 12.47
C GLY A 97 12.72 -8.14 11.10
N ARG A 98 13.19 -7.42 10.08
CA ARG A 98 13.41 -7.97 8.74
C ARG A 98 14.40 -9.15 8.76
N ASN A 99 15.52 -8.99 9.46
CA ASN A 99 16.55 -10.02 9.56
C ASN A 99 16.04 -11.27 10.26
N LEU A 100 15.23 -11.13 11.31
CA LEU A 100 14.59 -12.27 11.98
C LEU A 100 13.74 -13.07 10.99
N LEU A 101 12.88 -12.39 10.22
CA LEU A 101 11.99 -13.03 9.23
C LEU A 101 12.79 -13.71 8.12
N ILE A 102 13.83 -13.05 7.59
CA ILE A 102 14.70 -13.61 6.54
C ILE A 102 15.47 -14.84 7.06
N ASN A 103 16.15 -14.72 8.20
CA ASN A 103 16.96 -15.81 8.77
C ASN A 103 16.13 -17.04 9.09
N ARG A 104 14.89 -16.82 9.53
CA ARG A 104 13.95 -17.89 9.85
C ARG A 104 13.23 -18.45 8.62
N GLY A 105 13.38 -17.82 7.45
CA GLY A 105 12.75 -18.22 6.21
C GLY A 105 11.23 -18.02 6.17
N ILE A 106 10.76 -16.93 6.80
CA ILE A 106 9.34 -16.58 6.81
C ILE A 106 9.02 -15.81 5.53
N PRO A 107 8.06 -16.24 4.69
CA PRO A 107 7.56 -15.42 3.60
C PRO A 107 6.74 -14.26 4.16
N PHE A 108 7.12 -13.01 3.83
CA PHE A 108 6.43 -11.80 4.27
C PHE A 108 6.39 -10.74 3.18
N ALA A 109 5.40 -9.85 3.27
CA ALA A 109 5.36 -8.61 2.51
C ALA A 109 5.89 -7.46 3.37
N GLU A 110 6.64 -6.53 2.78
CA GLU A 110 7.09 -5.33 3.48
C GLU A 110 6.35 -4.08 2.99
N ARG A 111 5.87 -3.27 3.95
CA ARG A 111 5.17 -2.01 3.71
C ARG A 111 5.93 -0.83 4.30
N THR A 112 6.36 0.09 3.46
CA THR A 112 7.10 1.27 3.88
C THR A 112 6.17 2.44 4.21
N VAL A 113 6.52 3.17 5.26
CA VAL A 113 5.87 4.37 5.72
C VAL A 113 6.80 5.53 5.43
N THR A 114 6.47 6.29 4.38
CA THR A 114 7.33 7.36 3.86
C THR A 114 6.59 8.69 3.65
N SER A 115 5.27 8.63 3.52
CA SER A 115 4.39 9.79 3.33
C SER A 115 3.48 10.05 4.52
N ASN A 116 2.85 11.22 4.56
CA ASN A 116 1.86 11.55 5.61
C ASN A 116 0.62 10.66 5.50
N GLU A 117 0.27 10.27 4.28
CA GLU A 117 -0.81 9.34 4.00
C GLU A 117 -0.49 7.94 4.56
N ASP A 118 0.76 7.49 4.43
CA ASP A 118 1.21 6.25 5.06
C ASP A 118 1.17 6.35 6.59
N ILE A 119 1.56 7.49 7.17
CA ILE A 119 1.52 7.72 8.62
C ILE A 119 0.07 7.63 9.13
N ALA A 120 -0.87 8.28 8.45
CA ALA A 120 -2.29 8.20 8.79
C ALA A 120 -2.84 6.78 8.65
N ALA A 121 -2.45 6.06 7.59
CA ALA A 121 -2.83 4.66 7.40
C ALA A 121 -2.25 3.76 8.50
N LEU A 122 -0.98 3.96 8.89
CA LEU A 122 -0.35 3.25 9.98
C LEU A 122 -1.04 3.56 11.31
N GLN A 123 -1.43 4.81 11.58
CA GLN A 123 -2.18 5.18 12.78
C GLN A 123 -3.56 4.51 12.83
N GLY A 124 -4.27 4.43 11.71
CA GLY A 124 -5.53 3.68 11.63
C GLY A 124 -5.34 2.19 11.90
N LEU A 125 -4.19 1.64 11.49
CA LEU A 125 -3.84 0.24 11.67
C LEU A 125 -3.33 -0.06 13.11
N ALA A 126 -2.35 0.67 13.62
CA ALA A 126 -1.66 0.37 14.87
C ALA A 126 -2.11 1.23 16.07
N GLY A 127 -2.98 2.22 15.84
CA GLY A 127 -3.39 3.22 16.82
C GLY A 127 -2.38 4.36 17.02
N ASP A 128 -1.17 4.23 16.50
CA ASP A 128 -0.12 5.23 16.52
C ASP A 128 0.83 5.05 15.31
N ALA A 129 1.84 5.92 15.18
CA ALA A 129 2.81 5.86 14.10
C ALA A 129 4.14 5.19 14.52
N SER A 130 4.14 4.37 15.56
CA SER A 130 5.35 3.69 16.02
C SER A 130 5.75 2.56 15.07
N LEU A 131 7.05 2.37 14.92
CA LEU A 131 7.64 1.37 14.02
C LEU A 131 8.70 0.55 14.77
N PRO A 132 8.93 -0.72 14.37
CA PRO A 132 8.16 -1.47 13.38
C PRO A 132 6.79 -1.90 13.90
N VAL A 133 5.90 -2.26 12.98
CA VAL A 133 4.69 -3.04 13.28
C VAL A 133 4.77 -4.31 12.45
N ILE A 134 4.34 -5.44 13.01
CA ILE A 134 4.18 -6.69 12.27
C ILE A 134 2.74 -7.17 12.42
N THR A 135 2.16 -7.67 11.33
CA THR A 135 0.92 -8.44 11.39
C THR A 135 1.19 -9.89 11.02
N ILE A 136 0.61 -10.82 11.78
CA ILE A 136 0.68 -12.26 11.57
C ILE A 136 -0.77 -12.78 11.54
N GLY A 137 -1.32 -12.94 10.34
CA GLY A 137 -2.77 -13.14 10.19
C GLY A 137 -3.56 -11.97 10.76
N SER A 138 -4.38 -12.22 11.79
CA SER A 138 -5.14 -11.17 12.49
C SER A 138 -4.38 -10.53 13.65
N GLN A 139 -3.25 -11.10 14.07
CA GLN A 139 -2.47 -10.57 15.19
C GLN A 139 -1.63 -9.39 14.72
N ARG A 140 -1.55 -8.36 15.55
CA ARG A 140 -0.79 -7.14 15.28
C ARG A 140 0.10 -6.84 16.48
N ILE A 141 1.39 -6.69 16.25
CA ILE A 141 2.39 -6.46 17.29
C ILE A 141 3.15 -5.19 16.94
N LYS A 142 3.32 -4.32 17.93
CA LYS A 142 4.05 -3.04 17.80
C LYS A 142 5.42 -3.15 18.45
N GLY A 143 6.40 -2.53 17.83
CA GLY A 143 7.79 -2.65 18.24
C GLY A 143 8.40 -4.00 17.86
N PHE A 144 9.72 -4.09 18.05
CA PHE A 144 10.48 -5.30 17.81
C PHE A 144 10.90 -5.94 19.13
N SER A 145 10.61 -7.23 19.26
CA SER A 145 11.15 -8.12 20.27
C SER A 145 11.32 -9.48 19.62
N ASP A 146 12.55 -9.98 19.56
CA ASP A 146 12.86 -11.27 18.92
C ASP A 146 12.02 -12.40 19.52
N THR A 147 12.02 -12.48 20.86
CA THR A 147 11.28 -13.49 21.61
C THR A 147 9.78 -13.43 21.32
N GLU A 148 9.19 -12.24 21.34
CA GLU A 148 7.75 -12.09 21.13
C GLU A 148 7.37 -12.46 19.70
N TRP A 149 8.08 -11.91 18.71
CA TRP A 149 7.82 -12.23 17.30
C TRP A 149 7.99 -13.71 17.03
N SER A 150 9.05 -14.33 17.57
CA SER A 150 9.28 -15.77 17.45
C SER A 150 8.15 -16.59 18.07
N GLN A 151 7.59 -16.20 19.21
CA GLN A 151 6.46 -16.88 19.84
C GLN A 151 5.18 -16.83 19.00
N TYR A 152 4.86 -15.67 18.41
CA TYR A 152 3.69 -15.55 17.54
C TYR A 152 3.89 -16.32 16.22
N LEU A 153 5.09 -16.31 15.65
CA LEU A 153 5.41 -17.11 14.46
C LEU A 153 5.33 -18.62 14.76
N ASP A 154 5.85 -19.07 15.91
CA ASP A 154 5.71 -20.44 16.41
C ASP A 154 4.22 -20.82 16.53
N ALA A 155 3.42 -19.98 17.18
CA ALA A 155 1.99 -20.21 17.41
C ALA A 155 1.18 -20.24 16.11
N ALA A 156 1.59 -19.47 15.10
CA ALA A 156 1.01 -19.50 13.76
C ALA A 156 1.41 -20.76 12.96
N GLY A 157 2.39 -21.53 13.44
CA GLY A 157 2.87 -22.76 12.79
C GLY A 157 3.96 -22.53 11.75
N TYR A 158 4.68 -21.41 11.81
CA TYR A 158 5.85 -21.19 10.96
C TYR A 158 7.06 -21.98 11.48
N PRO A 159 7.88 -22.57 10.58
CA PRO A 159 9.05 -23.34 11.00
C PRO A 159 10.09 -22.44 11.69
N LYS A 160 10.90 -23.04 12.56
CA LYS A 160 12.00 -22.35 13.28
C LYS A 160 13.25 -22.19 12.43
N THR A 161 13.33 -22.95 11.35
CA THR A 161 14.43 -22.96 10.39
C THR A 161 13.86 -22.75 9.00
N SER A 162 14.62 -22.10 8.12
CA SER A 162 14.16 -21.83 6.75
C SER A 162 13.88 -23.12 5.99
N GLU A 163 12.67 -23.24 5.46
CA GLU A 163 12.26 -24.25 4.48
C GLU A 163 12.11 -23.63 3.07
N LEU A 164 12.56 -22.38 2.89
CA LEU A 164 12.46 -21.70 1.61
C LEU A 164 13.39 -22.36 0.58
N PRO A 165 12.93 -22.54 -0.68
CA PRO A 165 13.80 -22.95 -1.77
C PRO A 165 14.95 -21.96 -1.98
N ALA A 166 16.10 -22.44 -2.45
CA ALA A 166 17.26 -21.56 -2.72
C ALA A 166 16.98 -20.46 -3.76
N SER A 167 16.00 -20.68 -4.64
CA SER A 167 15.57 -19.70 -5.65
C SER A 167 14.56 -18.68 -5.12
N TYR A 168 14.10 -18.82 -3.88
CA TYR A 168 13.11 -17.91 -3.30
C TYR A 168 13.69 -16.50 -3.14
N GLN A 169 12.91 -15.51 -3.55
CA GLN A 169 13.23 -14.10 -3.40
C GLN A 169 12.10 -13.43 -2.65
N HIS A 170 12.43 -12.69 -1.59
CA HIS A 170 11.44 -11.90 -0.89
C HIS A 170 10.94 -10.78 -1.81
N PRO A 171 9.62 -10.50 -1.84
CA PRO A 171 9.08 -9.36 -2.56
C PRO A 171 9.76 -8.06 -2.13
N ALA A 172 9.97 -7.15 -3.08
CA ALA A 172 10.49 -5.82 -2.78
C ALA A 172 9.48 -5.06 -1.89
N ALA A 173 10.00 -4.24 -0.98
CA ALA A 173 9.16 -3.42 -0.11
C ALA A 173 8.31 -2.45 -0.95
N ALA A 174 7.02 -2.38 -0.61
CA ALA A 174 6.04 -1.54 -1.30
C ALA A 174 5.55 -0.43 -0.36
N PRO A 175 5.10 0.74 -0.88
CA PRO A 175 4.48 1.74 -0.02
C PRO A 175 3.23 1.16 0.66
N LEU A 176 2.95 1.62 1.89
CA LEU A 176 1.75 1.23 2.63
C LEU A 176 0.49 1.66 1.88
N VAL A 177 0.46 2.90 1.37
CA VAL A 177 -0.62 3.41 0.53
C VAL A 177 -0.16 3.45 -0.92
N VAL A 178 -0.76 2.64 -1.78
CA VAL A 178 -0.55 2.72 -3.23
C VAL A 178 -1.36 3.89 -3.77
N ARG A 179 -0.69 5.02 -4.05
CA ARG A 179 -1.32 6.08 -4.85
C ARG A 179 -1.61 5.53 -6.24
N ALA A 180 -2.87 5.56 -6.65
CA ALA A 180 -3.21 5.47 -8.06
C ALA A 180 -2.69 6.75 -8.71
N THR A 181 -1.54 6.69 -9.38
CA THR A 181 -1.23 7.71 -10.40
C THR A 181 -2.37 7.64 -11.41
N PRO A 182 -3.08 8.75 -11.69
CA PRO A 182 -3.99 8.79 -12.82
C PRO A 182 -3.15 8.43 -14.04
N VAL A 183 -3.46 7.30 -14.68
CA VAL A 183 -2.98 7.03 -16.02
C VAL A 183 -3.64 8.08 -16.88
N VAL A 184 -2.95 9.20 -17.11
CA VAL A 184 -3.27 10.07 -18.23
C VAL A 184 -3.03 9.19 -19.45
N PRO A 185 -4.06 8.83 -20.23
CA PRO A 185 -3.85 8.00 -21.41
C PRO A 185 -2.84 8.70 -22.31
N SER A 186 -1.75 8.01 -22.68
CA SER A 186 -0.73 8.45 -23.65
C SER A 186 -1.27 8.71 -25.07
N ASN A 187 -2.58 8.84 -25.23
CA ASN A 187 -3.25 9.11 -26.50
C ASN A 187 -3.43 10.62 -26.75
N VAL A 188 -2.92 11.50 -25.88
CA VAL A 188 -2.71 12.89 -26.28
C VAL A 188 -1.44 12.93 -27.12
N VAL A 189 -1.59 12.64 -28.41
CA VAL A 189 -0.62 13.01 -29.44
C VAL A 189 -0.42 14.52 -29.30
N PRO A 190 0.79 15.03 -28.98
CA PRO A 190 1.05 16.45 -29.06
C PRO A 190 0.79 16.86 -30.51
N LYS A 191 -0.15 17.78 -30.72
CA LYS A 191 -0.35 18.44 -32.01
C LYS A 191 1.02 18.94 -32.49
N PRO A 192 1.47 18.63 -33.73
CA PRO A 192 2.73 19.15 -34.22
C PRO A 192 2.66 20.68 -34.21
N GLU A 193 3.41 21.31 -33.30
CA GLU A 193 3.72 22.72 -33.34
C GLU A 193 4.42 23.01 -34.69
N PRO A 194 4.00 24.02 -35.47
CA PRO A 194 4.69 24.37 -36.71
C PRO A 194 6.17 24.65 -36.43
N ARG A 195 7.05 23.92 -37.12
CA ARG A 195 8.50 24.07 -37.04
C ARG A 195 8.88 25.51 -37.43
N GLN A 196 9.27 26.31 -36.45
CA GLN A 196 9.88 27.62 -36.69
C GLN A 196 11.24 27.42 -37.38
N PRO A 197 11.54 28.14 -38.48
CA PRO A 197 12.81 27.98 -39.19
C PRO A 197 13.99 28.41 -38.29
N PRO A 198 15.19 27.82 -38.49
CA PRO A 198 16.33 28.07 -37.64
C PRO A 198 16.73 29.55 -37.69
N GLY A 199 16.50 30.24 -36.56
CA GLY A 199 16.99 31.57 -36.31
C GLY A 199 18.52 31.57 -36.21
N ARG A 200 19.14 32.49 -36.95
CA ARG A 200 20.57 32.81 -36.92
C ARG A 200 21.11 32.83 -35.48
N THR A 201 22.20 32.11 -35.26
CA THR A 201 23.07 32.26 -34.08
C THR A 201 23.51 33.71 -33.94
N THR A 202 23.03 34.41 -32.92
CA THR A 202 23.64 35.66 -32.44
C THR A 202 24.52 35.35 -31.24
N ALA A 203 25.82 35.62 -31.42
CA ALA A 203 26.84 35.63 -30.39
C ALA A 203 26.50 36.63 -29.25
N PRO A 204 27.15 36.54 -28.08
CA PRO A 204 26.79 37.31 -26.89
C PRO A 204 26.95 38.82 -27.12
N ALA A 205 25.92 39.59 -26.79
CA ALA A 205 25.99 41.03 -26.77
C ALA A 205 26.77 41.50 -25.54
N THR A 206 27.90 42.14 -25.79
CA THR A 206 28.69 42.94 -24.85
C THR A 206 27.80 44.02 -24.20
N PRO A 207 27.87 44.25 -22.87
CA PRO A 207 27.13 45.33 -22.23
C PRO A 207 27.61 46.71 -22.69
N ALA A 208 26.68 47.62 -22.94
CA ALA A 208 26.98 49.03 -23.22
C ALA A 208 27.39 49.77 -21.93
N PRO A 209 28.30 50.76 -21.99
CA PRO A 209 28.80 51.47 -20.81
C PRO A 209 27.79 52.49 -20.27
N GLY A 210 27.73 52.67 -18.94
CA GLY A 210 27.21 53.92 -18.35
C GLY A 210 25.95 53.90 -17.47
N THR A 211 25.47 52.76 -16.95
CA THR A 211 24.40 52.78 -15.92
C THR A 211 24.94 52.49 -14.51
N PRO A 212 24.74 53.39 -13.52
CA PRO A 212 25.24 53.20 -12.16
C PRO A 212 24.61 52.00 -11.44
N ASN A 213 25.42 51.05 -10.99
CA ASN A 213 25.01 49.92 -10.17
C ASN A 213 25.05 50.33 -8.68
N PRO A 214 23.93 50.26 -7.92
CA PRO A 214 23.84 50.75 -6.54
C PRO A 214 24.62 49.94 -5.49
N SER A 215 25.39 48.93 -5.90
CA SER A 215 26.14 48.04 -4.99
C SER A 215 27.67 48.22 -5.05
N ASN A 216 28.19 49.28 -5.68
CA ASN A 216 29.63 49.58 -5.68
C ASN A 216 29.95 50.87 -4.90
N PRO A 217 30.52 50.79 -3.69
CA PRO A 217 30.83 51.97 -2.87
C PRO A 217 32.02 52.79 -3.39
N ALA A 218 32.72 52.35 -4.45
CA ALA A 218 33.90 53.02 -4.98
C ALA A 218 33.64 53.92 -6.21
N GLY A 219 32.40 53.99 -6.73
CA GLY A 219 31.98 55.04 -7.67
C GLY A 219 32.70 55.13 -9.03
N ILE A 220 33.30 54.04 -9.53
CA ILE A 220 34.00 54.02 -10.83
C ILE A 220 33.11 53.43 -11.93
N ILE A 221 33.01 54.11 -13.08
CA ILE A 221 32.22 53.73 -14.25
C ILE A 221 33.18 53.26 -15.36
N PHE A 222 32.91 52.11 -15.97
CA PHE A 222 33.57 51.63 -17.20
C PHE A 222 32.60 51.74 -18.38
#